data_AF-A0A1A7WX40-F1
#
_entry.id   AF-A0A1A7WX40-F1
#
_cell.length_a   1.000
_cell.length_b   1.000
_cell.length_c   1.000
_cell.angle_alpha   90.00
_cell.angle_beta   90.00
_cell.angle_gamma   90.00
#
_symmetry.space_group_name_H-M   'P 1'
#
loop_
_entity.id
_entity.type
_entity.pdbx_description
1 polymer ?
#
loop_
_entity_poly.entity_id
_entity_poly.type
_entity_poly.pdbx_seq_one_letter_code
_entity_poly.pdbx_strand_id
1 'polypeptide(L)'
;MPPRKGLTPTTEEFEEIKTSLDSLCGDVTAVRAQQEQLLGLLEEVKQLRLQNAEKDGRILDLERRVDELEQYSRSNDVIITSMKIKPRSYARAVATDSGDPNGEMEIHSVEQ
;
A
#
# COMPACT_ATOMS: atom_id res chain seq x y z
N MET A 1 -67.15 43.43 -10.15
CA MET A 1 -66.05 42.91 -9.31
C MET A 1 -64.98 43.98 -9.20
N PRO A 2 -64.49 44.34 -8.00
CA PRO A 2 -63.40 45.29 -7.88
C PRO A 2 -62.09 44.63 -8.35
N PRO A 3 -61.17 45.39 -8.96
CA PRO A 3 -59.91 44.85 -9.44
C PRO A 3 -59.04 44.49 -8.22
N ARG A 4 -58.49 43.27 -8.21
CA ARG A 4 -57.50 42.84 -7.22
C ARG A 4 -56.32 43.79 -7.33
N LYS A 5 -56.13 44.65 -6.32
CA LYS A 5 -54.89 45.42 -6.17
C LYS A 5 -53.75 44.42 -6.25
N GLY A 6 -52.89 44.57 -7.24
CA GLY A 6 -51.64 43.81 -7.31
C GLY A 6 -50.94 43.96 -5.98
N LEU A 7 -50.68 42.83 -5.34
CA LEU A 7 -49.91 42.77 -4.10
C LEU A 7 -48.47 43.10 -4.49
N THR A 8 -48.12 44.38 -4.48
CA THR A 8 -46.73 44.80 -4.62
C THR A 8 -46.00 44.30 -3.38
N PRO A 9 -44.93 43.50 -3.54
CA PRO A 9 -44.20 42.99 -2.40
C PRO A 9 -43.76 44.15 -1.50
N THR A 10 -43.88 43.95 -0.20
CA THR A 10 -43.50 44.98 0.76
C THR A 10 -41.98 45.15 0.74
N THR A 11 -41.50 46.32 1.17
CA THR A 11 -40.06 46.60 1.25
C THR A 11 -39.33 45.59 2.13
N GLU A 12 -40.01 45.08 3.17
CA GLU A 12 -39.48 44.04 4.06
C GLU A 12 -39.31 42.70 3.33
N GLU A 13 -40.32 42.24 2.57
CA GLU A 13 -40.23 41.04 1.76
C GLU A 13 -39.07 41.13 0.74
N PHE A 14 -38.83 42.32 0.20
CA PHE A 14 -37.72 42.54 -0.73
C PHE A 14 -36.34 42.41 -0.06
N GLU A 15 -36.18 42.95 1.15
CA GLU A 15 -34.93 42.81 1.92
C GLU A 15 -34.71 41.38 2.42
N GLU A 16 -35.77 40.66 2.79
CA GLU A 16 -35.68 39.22 3.14
C GLU A 16 -35.24 38.36 1.94
N ILE A 17 -35.78 38.64 0.75
CA ILE A 17 -35.36 37.95 -0.48
C ILE A 17 -33.89 38.24 -0.77
N LYS A 18 -33.47 39.50 -0.64
CA LYS A 18 -32.08 39.90 -0.90
C LYS A 18 -31.11 39.22 0.06
N THR A 19 -31.40 39.24 1.36
CA THR A 19 -30.57 38.57 2.37
C THR A 19 -30.50 37.06 2.16
N SER A 20 -31.63 36.43 1.81
CA SER A 20 -31.67 35.00 1.47
C SER A 20 -30.84 34.69 0.22
N LEU A 21 -30.87 35.56 -0.79
CA LEU A 21 -30.07 35.41 -2.01
C LEU A 21 -28.57 35.57 -1.74
N ASP A 22 -28.19 36.55 -0.93
CA ASP A 22 -26.79 36.77 -0.53
C ASP A 22 -26.26 35.56 0.25
N SER A 23 -27.06 35.01 1.18
CA SER A 23 -26.73 33.78 1.90
C SER A 23 -26.54 32.60 0.94
N LEU A 24 -27.50 32.38 0.03
CA LEU A 24 -27.44 31.30 -0.94
C LEU A 24 -26.21 31.43 -1.85
N CYS A 25 -25.87 32.65 -2.28
CA CYS A 25 -24.67 32.89 -3.08
C CYS A 25 -23.38 32.56 -2.32
N GLY A 26 -23.35 32.85 -1.01
CA GLY A 26 -22.27 32.43 -0.13
C GLY A 26 -22.15 30.91 -0.04
N ASP A 27 -23.28 30.22 0.20
CA ASP A 27 -23.32 28.76 0.31
C ASP A 27 -22.87 28.08 -0.98
N VAL A 28 -23.34 28.56 -2.14
CA VAL A 28 -22.92 28.05 -3.46
C VAL A 28 -21.41 28.20 -3.65
N THR A 29 -20.83 29.31 -3.21
CA THR A 29 -19.38 29.54 -3.30
C THR A 29 -18.61 28.59 -2.38
N ALA A 30 -19.11 28.35 -1.17
CA ALA A 30 -18.51 27.40 -0.23
C ALA A 30 -18.56 25.96 -0.76
N VAL A 31 -19.71 25.54 -1.30
CA VAL A 31 -19.89 24.22 -1.93
C VAL A 31 -18.93 24.05 -3.10
N ARG A 32 -18.77 25.07 -3.94
CA ARG A 32 -17.81 25.03 -5.06
C ARG A 32 -16.38 24.80 -4.56
N ALA A 33 -15.96 25.50 -3.50
CA ALA A 33 -14.62 25.32 -2.93
C ALA A 33 -14.42 23.90 -2.38
N GLN A 34 -15.43 23.34 -1.70
CA GLN A 34 -15.40 21.95 -1.23
C GLN A 34 -15.32 20.95 -2.39
N GLN A 35 -16.06 21.19 -3.48
CA GLN A 35 -16.01 20.34 -4.67
C GLN A 35 -14.63 20.35 -5.33
N GLU A 36 -13.95 21.49 -5.38
CA GLU A 36 -12.59 21.60 -5.91
C GLU A 36 -11.59 20.78 -5.07
N GLN A 37 -11.70 20.84 -3.74
CA GLN A 37 -10.91 20.01 -2.84
C GLN A 37 -11.18 18.52 -3.03
N LEU A 38 -12.44 18.12 -3.16
CA LEU A 38 -12.83 16.73 -3.41
C LEU A 38 -12.28 16.20 -4.73
N LEU A 39 -12.29 17.02 -5.79
CA LEU A 39 -11.71 16.65 -7.08
C LEU A 39 -10.20 16.41 -6.96
N GLY A 40 -9.48 17.26 -6.20
CA GLY A 40 -8.06 17.07 -5.92
C GLY A 40 -7.78 15.74 -5.21
N LEU A 41 -8.53 15.44 -4.15
CA LEU A 41 -8.40 14.18 -3.42
C LEU A 41 -8.72 12.96 -4.29
N LEU A 42 -9.70 13.07 -5.18
CA LEU A 42 -10.08 11.97 -6.07
C LEU A 42 -8.97 11.64 -7.06
N GLU A 43 -8.26 12.65 -7.56
CA GLU A 43 -7.09 12.45 -8.43
C GLU A 43 -5.93 11.81 -7.66
N GLU A 44 -5.67 12.23 -6.41
CA GLU A 44 -4.66 11.62 -5.55
C GLU A 44 -4.96 10.13 -5.29
N VAL A 45 -6.22 9.79 -4.96
CA VAL A 45 -6.64 8.39 -4.76
C VAL A 45 -6.43 7.57 -6.03
N LYS A 46 -6.70 8.14 -7.21
CA LYS A 46 -6.47 7.45 -8.49
C LYS A 46 -4.98 7.17 -8.72
N GLN A 47 -4.11 8.14 -8.42
CA GLN A 47 -2.65 7.97 -8.52
C GLN A 47 -2.15 6.89 -7.53
N LEU A 48 -2.62 6.92 -6.28
CA LEU A 48 -2.25 5.92 -5.28
C LEU A 48 -2.67 4.51 -5.69
N ARG A 49 -3.86 4.34 -6.29
CA ARG A 49 -4.30 3.04 -6.82
C ARG A 49 -3.38 2.51 -7.92
N LEU A 50 -2.94 3.38 -8.84
CA LEU A 50 -2.00 3.00 -9.89
C LEU A 50 -0.66 2.53 -9.28
N GLN A 51 -0.14 3.30 -8.33
CA GLN A 51 1.11 2.96 -7.65
C GLN A 51 1.01 1.67 -6.84
N ASN A 52 -0.13 1.38 -6.21
CA ASN A 52 -0.34 0.11 -5.51
C ASN A 52 -0.32 -1.06 -6.49
N ALA A 53 -1.04 -0.96 -7.62
CA ALA A 53 -1.03 -2.03 -8.62
C ALA A 53 0.39 -2.32 -9.16
N GLU A 54 1.21 -1.29 -9.37
CA GLU A 54 2.61 -1.45 -9.76
C GLU A 54 3.44 -2.15 -8.67
N LYS A 55 3.28 -1.71 -7.41
CA LYS A 55 3.99 -2.31 -6.26
C LYS A 55 3.58 -3.77 -6.04
N ASP A 56 2.29 -4.08 -6.14
CA ASP A 56 1.77 -5.44 -6.02
C ASP A 56 2.36 -6.35 -7.10
N GLY A 57 2.45 -5.86 -8.35
CA GLY A 57 3.13 -6.59 -9.43
C GLY A 57 4.61 -6.86 -9.12
N ARG A 58 5.31 -5.87 -8.56
CA ARG A 58 6.71 -6.02 -8.16
C ARG A 58 6.89 -6.99 -6.98
N ILE A 59 5.97 -7.00 -6.03
CA ILE A 59 5.96 -7.94 -4.91
C ILE A 59 5.83 -9.37 -5.46
N LEU A 60 4.85 -9.62 -6.33
CA LEU A 60 4.64 -10.96 -6.92
C LEU A 60 5.85 -11.46 -7.72
N ASP A 61 6.54 -10.58 -8.47
CA ASP A 61 7.77 -10.94 -9.17
C ASP A 61 8.89 -11.32 -8.20
N LEU A 62 9.08 -10.53 -7.14
CA LEU A 62 10.09 -10.79 -6.13
C LEU A 62 9.81 -12.06 -5.34
N GLU A 63 8.55 -12.30 -4.97
CA GLU A 63 8.13 -13.54 -4.30
C GLU A 63 8.47 -14.76 -5.16
N ARG A 64 8.13 -14.74 -6.45
CA ARG A 64 8.49 -15.83 -7.37
C ARG A 64 10.00 -16.06 -7.43
N ARG A 65 10.79 -14.99 -7.52
CA ARG A 65 12.25 -15.10 -7.57
C ARG A 65 12.84 -15.66 -6.28
N VAL A 66 12.26 -15.32 -5.13
CA VAL A 66 12.65 -15.92 -3.84
C VAL A 66 12.34 -17.41 -3.84
N ASP A 67 11.15 -17.82 -4.27
CA ASP A 67 10.77 -19.23 -4.37
C ASP A 67 11.72 -20.03 -5.27
N GLU A 68 12.09 -19.48 -6.43
CA GLU A 68 13.05 -20.08 -7.36
C GLU A 68 14.44 -20.26 -6.72
N LEU A 69 14.93 -19.25 -5.99
CA LEU A 69 16.22 -19.30 -5.31
C LEU A 69 16.21 -20.29 -4.14
N GLU A 70 15.11 -20.36 -3.39
CA GLU A 70 14.95 -21.36 -2.34
C GLU A 70 14.94 -22.77 -2.92
N GLN A 71 14.23 -22.99 -4.03
CA GLN A 71 14.20 -24.28 -4.70
C GLN A 71 15.60 -24.66 -5.22
N TYR A 72 16.32 -23.71 -5.83
CA TYR A 72 17.69 -23.92 -6.30
C TYR A 72 18.61 -24.32 -5.14
N SER A 73 18.54 -23.62 -4.00
CA SER A 73 19.31 -23.96 -2.79
C SER A 73 18.98 -25.36 -2.29
N ARG A 74 17.69 -25.73 -2.18
CA ARG A 74 17.27 -27.08 -1.76
C ARG A 74 17.75 -28.15 -2.74
N SER A 75 17.72 -27.88 -4.04
CA SER A 75 18.20 -28.83 -5.04
C SER A 75 19.71 -29.06 -4.95
N ASN A 76 20.49 -28.02 -4.66
CA ASN A 76 21.93 -28.15 -4.41
C ASN A 76 22.21 -28.93 -3.12
N ASP A 77 21.45 -28.68 -2.04
CA ASP A 77 21.58 -29.44 -0.79
C ASP A 77 21.21 -30.92 -0.97
N VAL A 78 20.20 -31.23 -1.79
CA VAL A 78 19.80 -32.62 -2.13
C VAL A 78 20.77 -33.28 -3.10
N ILE A 79 21.39 -32.57 -4.05
CA ILE A 79 22.43 -33.14 -4.93
C ILE A 79 23.70 -33.48 -4.13
N ILE A 80 23.91 -32.84 -2.98
CA ILE A 80 24.95 -33.22 -2.03
C ILE A 80 24.56 -34.45 -1.18
N THR A 81 23.35 -35.04 -1.31
CA THR A 81 22.92 -36.17 -0.45
C THR A 81 23.46 -37.56 -0.81
N SER A 82 24.28 -37.73 -1.86
CA SER A 82 25.19 -38.90 -1.92
C SER A 82 26.43 -38.75 -1.02
N MET A 83 26.59 -37.59 -0.36
CA MET A 83 27.48 -37.39 0.79
C MET A 83 26.64 -37.07 2.03
N LYS A 84 26.78 -37.86 3.09
CA LYS A 84 26.21 -37.54 4.41
C LYS A 84 26.93 -36.33 5.00
N ILE A 85 26.53 -35.11 4.64
CA ILE A 85 26.98 -33.91 5.34
C ILE A 85 25.89 -33.54 6.35
N LYS A 86 26.23 -33.51 7.64
CA LYS A 86 25.38 -32.86 8.66
C LYS A 86 25.41 -31.36 8.38
N PRO A 87 24.32 -30.72 7.94
CA PRO A 87 24.36 -29.30 7.65
C PRO A 87 24.52 -28.56 8.99
N ARG A 88 25.65 -27.88 9.19
CA ARG A 88 25.73 -26.84 10.22
C ARG A 88 24.84 -25.70 9.71
N SER A 89 23.67 -25.53 10.31
CA SER A 89 22.80 -24.37 10.05
C SER A 89 23.62 -23.07 10.08
N TYR A 90 23.40 -22.15 9.14
CA TYR A 90 24.10 -20.86 9.04
C TYR A 90 24.14 -20.10 10.37
N ALA A 91 23.07 -20.19 11.17
CA ALA A 91 23.00 -19.62 12.52
C ALA A 91 24.11 -20.16 13.46
N ARG A 92 24.54 -21.41 13.27
CA ARG A 92 25.58 -22.05 14.06
C ARG A 92 26.99 -21.78 13.52
N ALA A 93 27.13 -21.57 12.22
CA ALA A 93 28.41 -21.22 11.59
C ALA A 93 28.89 -19.82 12.04
N VAL A 94 27.96 -18.86 12.14
CA VAL A 94 28.25 -17.51 12.64
C VAL A 94 28.55 -17.51 14.15
N ALA A 95 27.94 -18.41 14.92
CA ALA A 95 28.21 -18.51 16.36
C ALA A 95 29.58 -19.11 16.69
N THR A 96 30.16 -19.94 15.80
CA THR A 96 31.47 -20.58 16.01
C THR A 96 32.65 -19.77 15.48
N ASP A 97 32.43 -18.80 14.59
CA ASP A 97 33.51 -17.94 14.06
C ASP A 97 34.01 -16.94 15.12
N SER A 98 33.27 -16.78 16.22
CA SER A 98 33.69 -16.00 17.39
C SER A 98 34.54 -16.77 18.43
N GLY A 99 35.00 -17.99 18.13
CA GLY A 99 36.05 -18.66 18.89
C GLY A 99 35.89 -20.17 19.02
N ASP A 100 36.72 -20.94 18.30
CA ASP A 100 37.72 -21.91 18.82
C ASP A 100 38.15 -22.85 17.67
N PRO A 101 39.45 -22.95 17.28
CA PRO A 101 39.89 -23.80 16.19
C PRO A 101 40.28 -25.19 16.72
N ASN A 102 39.31 -25.97 17.22
CA ASN A 102 39.59 -27.38 17.48
C ASN A 102 38.31 -28.23 17.44
N GLY A 103 38.04 -28.83 16.29
CA GLY A 103 36.96 -29.79 16.09
C GLY A 103 37.40 -30.77 15.03
N GLU A 104 38.10 -31.81 15.48
CA GLU A 104 38.66 -32.91 14.71
C GLU A 104 37.71 -33.39 13.62
N MET A 105 38.22 -33.40 12.39
CA MET A 105 37.56 -33.94 11.22
C MET A 105 37.72 -35.47 11.25
N GLU A 106 36.95 -36.17 12.09
CA GLU A 106 36.88 -37.64 12.03
C GLU A 106 36.07 -38.08 10.81
N ILE A 107 36.79 -38.38 9.73
CA ILE A 107 36.27 -38.99 8.51
C ILE A 107 36.31 -40.51 8.72
N HIS A 108 35.23 -41.11 9.18
CA HIS A 108 35.06 -42.55 9.10
C HIS A 108 34.46 -42.94 7.75
N SER A 109 35.32 -43.30 6.80
CA SER A 109 34.95 -44.10 5.63
C SER A 109 34.62 -45.52 6.11
N VAL A 110 33.38 -45.96 5.90
CA VAL A 110 33.01 -47.38 6.05
C VAL A 110 32.99 -47.97 4.65
N GLU A 111 34.03 -48.74 4.33
CA GLU A 111 34.01 -49.69 3.21
C GLU A 111 33.49 -51.05 3.70
N GLN A 112 32.50 -51.57 2.98
CA GLN A 112 31.83 -52.89 3.02
C GLN A 112 30.86 -53.19 4.17
#